data_AF-A0A2G9NBP7-F1
#
_entry.id   AF-A0A2G9NBP7-F1
#
_cell.length_a   1.000
_cell.length_b   1.000
_cell.length_c   1.000
_cell.angle_alpha   90.00
_cell.angle_beta   90.00
_cell.angle_gamma   90.00
#
_symmetry.space_group_name_H-M   'P 1'
#
loop_
_entity.id
_entity.type
_entity.pdbx_description
1 polymer ?
#
loop_
_entity_poly.entity_id
_entity_poly.type
_entity_poly.pdbx_seq_one_letter_code
_entity_poly.pdbx_strand_id
1 'polypeptide(L)'
;MADLSKEELEVKSKYLDDITKVLAVVRPDDYSSNPDKVKEILKSKGPFIALADARGKSSRSHKITYDSSSSTLEPIYFWILDFMNKLFGGNVKKLVDNFSSTAGSAHFSEMQMKSTRMQDEGMKIMQTIGVLVKGLINLIYDLKDFELRLHIYDVANSEDVAERQQGINSLKQVWMDTVDAKRGNTGIKAMAQQFGYNTLIDGFIAVNSIEEAQKIDLNKRVQQIVIARVGEFLHWKKLSEIELRKRYNIEKVYLKNQINSLRMYSRWAKPYLKAVSELEMKGLDDPAMVKAFNTAIFQLTLLGKNEVKVDDLIYDKVLPDYYSKEKLRKYYSCVLVSFYFRGIPQKAGNQYVFGGRTEMSFNSYVLNEDEMKIFEKMLAESDVNDALKLASGMTDDSIDEIRSDLEHFLGDEAKVLGLGTSVKKEEDEFKVEKSDSFDDVNPFSALFSFKGFKSSKKRSSDSNELKAGEIPKDDDYESVIRGIAKGKADELCYTLFDVYKKAHGMPSHEDPYG
;
A
#
# COMPACT_ATOMS: atom_id res chain seq x y z
N MET A 1 15.99 28.30 -29.41
CA MET A 1 14.88 28.17 -30.40
C MET A 1 14.62 26.69 -30.56
N ALA A 2 13.52 26.09 -30.13
CA ALA A 2 12.34 26.60 -29.45
C ALA A 2 11.91 25.55 -28.42
N ASP A 3 11.27 26.03 -27.35
CA ASP A 3 10.64 25.24 -26.30
C ASP A 3 9.79 24.10 -26.88
N LEU A 4 10.18 22.86 -26.59
CA LEU A 4 9.20 21.78 -26.54
C LEU A 4 8.46 21.93 -25.21
N SER A 5 7.15 22.15 -25.30
CA SER A 5 6.28 22.37 -24.16
C SER A 5 6.31 21.15 -23.23
N LYS A 6 6.22 21.40 -21.92
CA LYS A 6 6.13 20.37 -20.87
C LYS A 6 5.01 19.33 -21.11
N GLU A 7 4.03 19.64 -21.95
CA GLU A 7 2.91 18.77 -22.32
C GLU A 7 3.27 17.73 -23.40
N GLU A 8 4.29 17.95 -24.24
CA GLU A 8 4.73 16.94 -25.23
C GLU A 8 5.58 15.81 -24.61
N LEU A 9 6.06 16.01 -23.37
CA LEU A 9 6.77 15.00 -22.57
C LEU A 9 5.84 14.15 -21.70
N GLU A 10 4.56 14.50 -21.60
CA GLU A 10 3.57 13.79 -20.76
C GLU A 10 2.80 12.67 -21.50
N VAL A 11 2.97 12.51 -22.82
CA VAL A 11 2.11 11.62 -23.64
C VAL A 11 2.87 10.48 -24.35
N LYS A 12 4.08 10.10 -23.93
CA LYS A 12 4.77 8.90 -24.50
C LYS A 12 5.27 7.91 -23.43
N SER A 13 4.51 6.83 -23.28
CA SER A 13 4.83 5.53 -22.63
C SER A 13 5.13 5.53 -21.12
N LYS A 14 4.09 5.62 -20.28
CA LYS A 14 4.22 5.59 -18.82
C LYS A 14 3.06 4.80 -18.24
N TYR A 15 3.17 3.71 -17.48
CA TYR A 15 4.25 2.90 -16.96
C TYR A 15 3.64 1.48 -16.77
N LEU A 16 4.30 0.43 -17.28
CA LEU A 16 4.24 -1.01 -16.88
C LEU A 16 4.66 -1.96 -18.03
N ASP A 17 4.64 -1.51 -19.28
CA ASP A 17 4.78 -2.38 -20.47
C ASP A 17 6.19 -2.88 -20.78
N ASP A 18 7.16 -2.64 -19.92
CA ASP A 18 8.52 -3.05 -20.22
C ASP A 18 9.20 -3.61 -18.98
N ILE A 19 8.91 -4.89 -18.69
CA ILE A 19 9.63 -5.69 -17.69
C ILE A 19 11.15 -5.54 -17.88
N THR A 20 11.61 -5.32 -19.12
CA THR A 20 13.01 -5.06 -19.44
C THR A 20 13.54 -3.75 -18.83
N LYS A 21 12.69 -2.72 -18.64
CA LYS A 21 13.03 -1.48 -17.92
C LYS A 21 13.09 -1.72 -16.42
N VAL A 22 12.23 -2.57 -15.85
CA VAL A 22 12.33 -2.97 -14.43
C VAL A 22 13.66 -3.68 -14.20
N LEU A 23 14.03 -4.61 -15.09
CA LEU A 23 15.33 -5.28 -15.04
C LEU A 23 16.50 -4.31 -15.21
N ALA A 24 16.37 -3.31 -16.08
CA ALA A 24 17.34 -2.23 -16.25
C ALA A 24 17.46 -1.30 -15.03
N VAL A 25 16.42 -1.17 -14.23
CA VAL A 25 16.45 -0.42 -12.97
C VAL A 25 17.04 -1.25 -11.83
N VAL A 26 16.68 -2.54 -11.76
CA VAL A 26 17.23 -3.48 -10.77
C VAL A 26 18.74 -3.64 -10.94
N ARG A 27 19.22 -3.75 -12.18
CA ARG A 27 20.65 -3.86 -12.48
C ARG A 27 21.04 -3.05 -13.74
N PRO A 28 21.31 -1.75 -13.57
CA PRO A 28 21.59 -0.85 -14.70
C PRO A 28 22.81 -1.24 -15.53
N ASP A 29 23.89 -1.72 -14.90
CA ASP A 29 25.14 -2.02 -15.62
C ASP A 29 24.94 -3.09 -16.70
N ASP A 30 24.22 -4.16 -16.35
CA ASP A 30 24.05 -5.33 -17.20
C ASP A 30 22.84 -5.22 -18.13
N TYR A 31 21.79 -4.50 -17.73
CA TYR A 31 20.50 -4.51 -18.45
C TYR A 31 19.99 -3.12 -18.83
N SER A 32 20.73 -2.04 -18.59
CA SER A 32 20.44 -0.72 -19.14
C SER A 32 21.37 -0.39 -20.32
N SER A 33 20.79 0.24 -21.34
CA SER A 33 21.54 0.88 -22.44
C SER A 33 22.08 2.26 -22.03
N ASN A 34 21.61 2.81 -20.90
CA ASN A 34 22.01 4.09 -20.33
C ASN A 34 22.24 3.97 -18.80
N PRO A 35 23.25 3.19 -18.35
CA PRO A 35 23.43 2.84 -16.94
C PRO A 35 23.66 4.05 -16.03
N ASP A 36 24.49 5.01 -16.45
CA ASP A 36 24.88 6.15 -15.60
C ASP A 36 23.70 7.07 -15.30
N LYS A 37 22.89 7.37 -16.33
CA LYS A 37 21.67 8.18 -16.20
C LYS A 37 20.66 7.51 -15.26
N VAL A 38 20.46 6.19 -15.40
CA VAL A 38 19.53 5.42 -14.55
C VAL A 38 20.02 5.40 -13.09
N LYS A 39 21.32 5.25 -12.85
CA LYS A 39 21.91 5.29 -11.50
C LYS A 39 21.78 6.66 -10.83
N GLU A 40 22.00 7.73 -11.58
CA GLU A 40 21.84 9.10 -11.07
C GLU A 40 20.40 9.38 -10.63
N ILE A 41 19.44 8.97 -11.46
CA ILE A 41 18.01 9.12 -11.17
C ILE A 41 17.59 8.22 -10.00
N LEU A 42 18.08 6.99 -9.92
CA LEU A 42 17.81 6.08 -8.81
C LEU A 42 18.22 6.69 -7.46
N LYS A 43 19.40 7.30 -7.39
CA LYS A 43 19.92 7.92 -6.17
C LYS A 43 19.19 9.20 -5.78
N SER A 44 18.76 10.00 -6.76
CA SER A 44 18.22 11.34 -6.52
C SER A 44 16.68 11.38 -6.43
N LYS A 45 15.99 10.54 -7.21
CA LYS A 45 14.54 10.62 -7.45
C LYS A 45 13.81 9.29 -7.27
N GLY A 46 14.56 8.21 -7.00
CA GLY A 46 14.00 6.89 -6.71
C GLY A 46 13.64 6.05 -7.95
N PRO A 47 13.18 4.80 -7.73
CA PRO A 47 13.08 3.78 -8.77
C PRO A 47 11.98 4.01 -9.80
N PHE A 48 10.85 4.61 -9.40
CA PHE A 48 9.73 4.86 -10.31
C PHE A 48 10.02 5.93 -11.36
N ILE A 49 10.81 6.94 -11.01
CA ILE A 49 11.25 7.97 -11.97
C ILE A 49 12.33 7.38 -12.88
N ALA A 50 13.21 6.54 -12.35
CA ALA A 50 14.24 5.85 -13.14
C ALA A 50 13.63 4.92 -14.22
N LEU A 51 12.47 4.30 -13.96
CA LEU A 51 11.76 3.46 -14.93
C LEU A 51 11.37 4.20 -16.22
N ALA A 52 11.11 5.51 -16.18
CA ALA A 52 10.73 6.25 -17.39
C ALA A 52 11.90 6.43 -18.34
N ASP A 53 13.09 6.63 -17.78
CA ASP A 53 14.31 6.90 -18.53
C ASP A 53 15.12 5.64 -18.87
N ALA A 54 14.83 4.51 -18.21
CA ALA A 54 15.53 3.26 -18.44
C ALA A 54 15.27 2.70 -19.84
N ARG A 55 16.33 2.19 -20.48
CA ARG A 55 16.26 1.47 -21.75
C ARG A 55 16.78 0.04 -21.57
N GLY A 56 15.87 -0.92 -21.53
CA GLY A 56 16.18 -2.33 -21.32
C GLY A 56 17.05 -2.93 -22.44
N LYS A 57 18.06 -3.71 -22.04
CA LYS A 57 18.81 -4.64 -22.90
C LYS A 57 18.84 -6.02 -22.23
N SER A 58 18.92 -7.08 -23.02
CA SER A 58 19.08 -8.45 -22.54
C SER A 58 20.50 -8.96 -22.76
N SER A 59 20.87 -10.06 -22.09
CA SER A 59 22.15 -10.74 -22.34
C SER A 59 22.19 -11.29 -23.77
N ARG A 60 21.10 -11.96 -24.18
CA ARG A 60 20.86 -12.47 -25.52
C ARG A 60 19.39 -12.29 -25.88
N SER A 61 19.13 -12.00 -27.15
CA SER A 61 17.78 -11.79 -27.69
C SER A 61 17.60 -12.54 -29.00
N HIS A 62 16.50 -13.28 -29.13
CA HIS A 62 16.06 -13.87 -30.38
C HIS A 62 14.63 -13.45 -30.68
N LYS A 63 14.32 -13.19 -31.96
CA LYS A 63 12.98 -12.79 -32.39
C LYS A 63 12.44 -13.72 -33.47
N ILE A 64 11.20 -14.16 -33.31
CA ILE A 64 10.43 -14.87 -34.33
C ILE A 64 9.25 -13.98 -34.69
N THR A 65 9.00 -13.81 -35.97
CA THR A 65 7.78 -13.19 -36.48
C THR A 65 7.07 -14.19 -37.36
N TYR A 66 5.82 -14.44 -37.05
CA TYR A 66 4.97 -15.39 -37.74
C TYR A 66 3.66 -14.70 -38.10
N ASP A 67 3.26 -14.75 -39.36
CA ASP A 67 2.02 -14.13 -39.84
C ASP A 67 1.16 -15.20 -40.50
N SER A 68 -0.01 -15.47 -39.94
CA SER A 68 -0.92 -16.48 -40.44
C SER A 68 -2.37 -16.09 -40.14
N SER A 69 -3.19 -16.08 -41.19
CA SER A 69 -4.61 -15.77 -41.07
C SER A 69 -5.42 -16.88 -40.37
N SER A 70 -4.86 -18.09 -40.24
CA SER A 70 -5.54 -19.25 -39.65
C SER A 70 -4.99 -19.67 -38.29
N SER A 71 -3.82 -19.19 -37.89
CA SER A 71 -3.18 -19.58 -36.64
C SER A 71 -3.52 -18.62 -35.51
N THR A 72 -4.01 -19.18 -34.42
CA THR A 72 -4.32 -18.45 -33.18
C THR A 72 -3.09 -18.34 -32.28
N LEU A 73 -3.08 -17.37 -31.37
CA LEU A 73 -2.03 -17.22 -30.37
C LEU A 73 -1.99 -18.39 -29.38
N GLU A 74 -3.15 -19.00 -29.09
CA GLU A 74 -3.29 -20.02 -28.05
C GLU A 74 -2.37 -21.25 -28.24
N PRO A 75 -2.34 -21.95 -29.40
CA PRO A 75 -1.43 -23.07 -29.62
C PRO A 75 0.04 -22.68 -29.47
N ILE A 76 0.42 -21.50 -29.94
CA ILE A 76 1.79 -20.97 -29.86
C ILE A 76 2.18 -20.74 -28.40
N TYR A 77 1.29 -20.09 -27.64
CA TYR A 77 1.49 -19.80 -26.22
C TYR A 77 1.59 -21.09 -25.39
N PHE A 78 0.65 -22.02 -25.55
CA PHE A 78 0.64 -23.25 -24.75
C PHE A 78 1.82 -24.17 -25.09
N TRP A 79 2.24 -24.25 -26.36
CA TRP A 79 3.44 -25.00 -26.73
C TRP A 79 4.68 -24.45 -26.03
N ILE A 80 4.86 -23.12 -26.04
CA ILE A 80 6.02 -22.48 -25.39
C ILE A 80 5.92 -22.62 -23.86
N LEU A 81 4.75 -22.43 -23.27
CA LEU A 81 4.53 -22.60 -21.84
C LEU A 81 4.87 -24.03 -21.39
N ASP A 82 4.39 -25.04 -22.11
CA ASP A 82 4.64 -26.45 -21.79
C ASP A 82 6.11 -26.81 -21.95
N PHE A 83 6.75 -26.29 -23.00
CA PHE A 83 8.17 -26.53 -23.23
C PHE A 83 9.04 -25.82 -22.19
N MET A 84 8.73 -24.57 -21.84
CA MET A 84 9.37 -23.86 -20.74
C MET A 84 9.17 -24.60 -19.41
N ASN A 85 7.96 -25.11 -19.13
CA ASN A 85 7.72 -25.86 -17.89
C ASN A 85 8.60 -27.12 -17.81
N LYS A 86 8.87 -27.79 -18.93
CA LYS A 86 9.82 -28.91 -18.99
C LYS A 86 11.27 -28.47 -18.76
N LEU A 87 11.69 -27.36 -19.37
CA LEU A 87 13.06 -26.84 -19.25
C LEU A 87 13.37 -26.24 -17.86
N PHE A 88 12.39 -25.59 -17.23
CA PHE A 88 12.55 -24.87 -15.96
C PHE A 88 11.98 -25.64 -14.74
N GLY A 89 11.61 -26.92 -14.92
CA GLY A 89 11.09 -27.76 -13.84
C GLY A 89 9.81 -27.23 -13.19
N GLY A 90 8.93 -26.61 -13.98
CA GLY A 90 7.67 -26.02 -13.51
C GLY A 90 7.78 -24.60 -12.91
N ASN A 91 8.96 -23.99 -12.91
CA ASN A 91 9.18 -22.64 -12.38
C ASN A 91 8.95 -21.55 -13.45
N VAL A 92 7.80 -21.58 -14.12
CA VAL A 92 7.39 -20.58 -15.11
C VAL A 92 6.27 -19.72 -14.55
N LYS A 93 6.45 -18.40 -14.57
CA LYS A 93 5.46 -17.41 -14.12
C LYS A 93 5.00 -16.56 -15.30
N LYS A 94 3.69 -16.33 -15.42
CA LYS A 94 3.15 -15.29 -16.31
C LYS A 94 3.28 -13.94 -15.62
N LEU A 95 3.92 -12.98 -16.29
CA LEU A 95 4.21 -11.65 -15.76
C LEU A 95 3.30 -10.57 -16.35
N VAL A 96 3.00 -10.63 -17.64
CA VAL A 96 2.12 -9.67 -18.34
C VAL A 96 1.03 -10.44 -19.08
N ASP A 97 -0.18 -9.92 -19.00
CA ASP A 97 -1.36 -10.38 -19.74
C ASP A 97 -2.22 -9.17 -20.10
N ASN A 98 -1.71 -8.39 -21.06
CA ASN A 98 -2.38 -7.18 -21.54
C ASN A 98 -3.17 -7.50 -22.80
N PHE A 99 -4.38 -6.96 -22.86
CA PHE A 99 -5.24 -7.11 -24.01
C PHE A 99 -5.83 -5.77 -24.43
N SER A 100 -5.81 -5.50 -25.74
CA SER A 100 -6.43 -4.35 -26.34
C SER A 100 -7.20 -4.74 -27.60
N SER A 101 -8.24 -3.99 -27.91
CA SER A 101 -9.15 -4.14 -29.04
C SER A 101 -9.52 -2.75 -29.52
N THR A 102 -9.64 -2.57 -30.82
CA THR A 102 -10.09 -1.30 -31.38
C THR A 102 -11.57 -1.06 -31.06
N ALA A 103 -11.92 0.21 -30.88
CA ALA A 103 -13.28 0.64 -30.56
C ALA A 103 -14.33 0.18 -31.59
N GLY A 104 -13.93 0.00 -32.86
CA GLY A 104 -14.80 -0.50 -33.93
C GLY A 104 -15.03 -2.02 -33.96
N SER A 105 -14.41 -2.80 -33.07
CA SER A 105 -14.57 -4.27 -33.04
C SER A 105 -15.83 -4.71 -32.29
N ALA A 106 -16.49 -5.77 -32.78
CA ALA A 106 -17.64 -6.36 -32.07
C ALA A 106 -17.22 -6.97 -30.72
N HIS A 107 -15.98 -7.48 -30.65
CA HIS A 107 -15.36 -7.95 -29.41
C HIS A 107 -15.21 -6.82 -28.37
N PHE A 108 -14.84 -5.61 -28.81
CA PHE A 108 -14.78 -4.43 -27.94
C PHE A 108 -16.13 -4.07 -27.33
N SER A 109 -17.24 -4.12 -28.08
CA SER A 109 -18.57 -3.82 -27.51
C SER A 109 -18.99 -4.85 -26.44
N GLU A 110 -18.74 -6.13 -26.65
CA GLU A 110 -19.03 -7.17 -25.64
C GLU A 110 -18.13 -7.06 -24.41
N MET A 111 -16.85 -6.73 -24.62
CA MET A 111 -15.91 -6.50 -23.53
C MET A 111 -16.23 -5.22 -22.75
N GLN A 112 -16.64 -4.16 -23.43
CA GLN A 112 -17.08 -2.91 -22.81
C GLN A 112 -18.31 -3.13 -21.94
N MET A 113 -19.31 -3.90 -22.40
CA MET A 113 -20.47 -4.22 -21.57
C MET A 113 -20.11 -4.99 -20.30
N LYS A 114 -19.19 -5.97 -20.39
CA LYS A 114 -18.68 -6.70 -19.22
C LYS A 114 -17.87 -5.78 -18.29
N SER A 115 -17.02 -4.94 -18.86
CA SER A 115 -16.20 -3.95 -18.14
C SER A 115 -17.08 -2.94 -17.40
N THR A 116 -18.06 -2.33 -18.06
CA THR A 116 -19.01 -1.38 -17.44
C THR A 116 -19.74 -2.03 -16.27
N ARG A 117 -20.20 -3.28 -16.41
CA ARG A 117 -20.85 -3.99 -15.29
C ARG A 117 -19.90 -4.25 -14.13
N MET A 118 -18.63 -4.55 -14.40
CA MET A 118 -17.61 -4.72 -13.37
C MET A 118 -17.22 -3.40 -12.71
N GLN A 119 -17.16 -2.31 -13.48
CA GLN A 119 -16.95 -0.95 -12.99
C GLN A 119 -18.10 -0.51 -12.09
N ASP A 120 -19.36 -0.75 -12.49
CA ASP A 120 -20.54 -0.40 -11.69
C ASP A 120 -20.52 -1.11 -10.33
N GLU A 121 -20.22 -2.41 -10.30
CA GLU A 121 -20.11 -3.17 -9.04
C GLU A 121 -18.89 -2.73 -8.21
N GLY A 122 -17.76 -2.45 -8.88
CA GLY A 122 -16.57 -1.87 -8.23
C GLY A 122 -16.88 -0.53 -7.58
N MET A 123 -17.54 0.38 -8.30
CA MET A 123 -17.94 1.70 -7.80
C MET A 123 -18.88 1.62 -6.59
N LYS A 124 -19.83 0.67 -6.57
CA LYS A 124 -20.70 0.45 -5.41
C LYS A 124 -19.90 0.01 -4.17
N ILE A 125 -18.95 -0.92 -4.36
CA ILE A 125 -18.05 -1.35 -3.28
C ILE A 125 -17.20 -0.16 -2.80
N MET A 126 -16.68 0.65 -3.73
CA MET A 126 -15.88 1.84 -3.42
C MET A 126 -16.67 2.91 -2.65
N GLN A 127 -17.92 3.18 -3.04
CA GLN A 127 -18.81 4.07 -2.29
C GLN A 127 -19.02 3.56 -0.86
N THR A 128 -19.22 2.24 -0.71
CA THR A 128 -19.37 1.60 0.61
C THR A 128 -18.10 1.77 1.45
N ILE A 129 -16.92 1.56 0.85
CA ILE A 129 -15.61 1.81 1.49
C ILE A 129 -15.51 3.26 1.96
N GLY A 130 -15.85 4.24 1.12
CA GLY A 130 -15.79 5.66 1.48
C GLY A 130 -16.72 6.02 2.65
N VAL A 131 -17.92 5.42 2.72
CA VAL A 131 -18.84 5.59 3.86
C VAL A 131 -18.26 4.99 5.15
N LEU A 132 -17.67 3.79 5.06
CA LEU A 132 -17.02 3.14 6.21
C LEU A 132 -15.83 3.96 6.73
N VAL A 133 -14.99 4.49 5.84
CA VAL A 133 -13.84 5.35 6.23
C VAL A 133 -14.31 6.61 6.97
N LYS A 134 -15.34 7.30 6.46
CA LYS A 134 -15.92 8.46 7.17
C LYS A 134 -16.48 8.06 8.53
N GLY A 135 -17.14 6.90 8.62
CA GLY A 135 -17.62 6.34 9.87
C GLY A 135 -16.51 6.08 10.88
N LEU A 136 -15.38 5.51 10.43
CA LEU A 136 -14.19 5.27 11.26
C LEU A 136 -13.62 6.57 11.84
N ILE A 137 -13.47 7.60 11.01
CA ILE A 137 -12.94 8.91 11.45
C ILE A 137 -13.83 9.51 12.55
N ASN A 138 -15.15 9.48 12.37
CA ASN A 138 -16.08 9.97 13.38
C ASN A 138 -15.98 9.18 14.69
N LEU A 139 -15.90 7.84 14.62
CA LEU A 139 -15.72 6.99 15.81
C LEU A 139 -14.40 7.29 16.54
N ILE A 140 -13.32 7.55 15.80
CA ILE A 140 -12.03 7.95 16.37
C ILE A 140 -12.17 9.28 17.12
N TYR A 141 -12.85 10.27 16.55
CA TYR A 141 -13.10 11.55 17.22
C TYR A 141 -13.95 11.39 18.49
N ASP A 142 -15.01 10.58 18.43
CA ASP A 142 -15.84 10.29 19.59
C ASP A 142 -15.04 9.60 20.70
N LEU A 143 -14.19 8.63 20.35
CA LEU A 143 -13.30 7.95 21.30
C LEU A 143 -12.29 8.90 21.93
N LYS A 144 -11.72 9.84 21.17
CA LYS A 144 -10.82 10.89 21.68
C LYS A 144 -11.55 11.83 22.66
N ASP A 145 -12.76 12.26 22.33
CA ASP A 145 -13.58 13.09 23.23
C ASP A 145 -13.94 12.33 24.52
N PHE A 146 -14.29 11.05 24.42
CA PHE A 146 -14.52 10.21 25.60
C PHE A 146 -13.28 10.07 26.48
N GLU A 147 -12.10 9.86 25.89
CA GLU A 147 -10.84 9.76 26.63
C GLU A 147 -10.53 11.05 27.39
N LEU A 148 -10.68 12.21 26.75
CA LEU A 148 -10.48 13.51 27.38
C LEU A 148 -11.44 13.74 28.56
N ARG A 149 -12.71 13.33 28.42
CA ARG A 149 -13.69 13.43 29.50
C ARG A 149 -13.41 12.44 30.62
N LEU A 150 -13.04 11.20 30.31
CA LEU A 150 -12.71 10.16 31.28
C LEU A 150 -11.47 10.50 32.09
N HIS A 151 -10.48 11.15 31.46
CA HIS A 151 -9.28 11.63 32.14
C HIS A 151 -9.62 12.54 33.34
N ILE A 152 -10.66 13.38 33.24
CA ILE A 152 -11.10 14.23 34.37
C ILE A 152 -11.59 13.37 35.55
N TYR A 153 -12.27 12.25 35.28
CA TYR A 153 -12.69 11.31 36.31
C TYR A 153 -11.51 10.54 36.90
N ASP A 154 -10.54 10.13 36.06
CA ASP A 154 -9.32 9.45 36.51
C ASP A 154 -8.50 10.36 37.45
N VAL A 155 -8.30 11.63 37.06
CA VAL A 155 -7.66 12.65 37.92
C VAL A 155 -8.45 12.87 39.21
N ALA A 156 -9.79 12.94 39.14
CA ALA A 156 -10.65 13.07 40.31
C ALA A 156 -10.65 11.84 41.24
N ASN A 157 -10.02 10.73 40.82
CA ASN A 157 -9.84 9.50 41.57
C ASN A 157 -8.34 9.22 41.87
N SER A 158 -7.42 10.13 41.51
CA SER A 158 -5.97 10.01 41.74
C SER A 158 -5.64 9.89 43.24
N GLU A 159 -4.50 9.26 43.56
CA GLU A 159 -3.99 9.12 44.93
C GLU A 159 -3.45 10.46 45.48
N ASP A 160 -2.95 11.34 44.60
CA ASP A 160 -2.50 12.67 44.97
C ASP A 160 -3.68 13.58 45.36
N VAL A 161 -3.57 14.20 46.53
CA VAL A 161 -4.57 15.10 47.09
C VAL A 161 -4.77 16.34 46.21
N ALA A 162 -3.69 16.88 45.62
CA ALA A 162 -3.76 18.08 44.80
C ALA A 162 -4.48 17.82 43.47
N GLU A 163 -4.07 16.76 42.77
CA GLU A 163 -4.71 16.33 41.52
C GLU A 163 -6.16 15.91 41.73
N ARG A 164 -6.46 15.16 42.80
CA ARG A 164 -7.83 14.76 43.15
C ARG A 164 -8.72 15.99 43.35
N GLN A 165 -8.23 16.98 44.09
CA GLN A 165 -8.99 18.21 44.32
C GLN A 165 -9.22 18.98 43.02
N GLN A 166 -8.22 19.06 42.15
CA GLN A 166 -8.35 19.67 40.84
C GLN A 166 -9.41 18.94 39.98
N GLY A 167 -9.34 17.61 39.88
CA GLY A 167 -10.30 16.81 39.13
C GLY A 167 -11.73 16.94 39.66
N ILE A 168 -11.91 16.93 40.98
CA ILE A 168 -13.21 17.15 41.61
C ILE A 168 -13.74 18.56 41.30
N ASN A 169 -12.90 19.58 41.37
CA ASN A 169 -13.28 20.96 41.05
C ASN A 169 -13.69 21.08 39.56
N SER A 170 -12.94 20.46 38.65
CA SER A 170 -13.29 20.41 37.22
C SER A 170 -14.63 19.69 37.00
N LEU A 171 -14.89 18.57 37.67
CA LEU A 171 -16.17 17.86 37.58
C LEU A 171 -17.33 18.70 38.12
N LYS A 172 -17.14 19.41 39.24
CA LYS A 172 -18.14 20.34 39.78
C LYS A 172 -18.45 21.47 38.81
N GLN A 173 -17.44 22.01 38.13
CA GLN A 173 -17.62 23.03 37.10
C GLN A 173 -18.43 22.48 35.92
N VAL A 174 -18.05 21.31 35.39
CA VAL A 174 -18.81 20.63 34.32
C VAL A 174 -20.26 20.38 34.75
N TRP A 175 -20.48 19.93 35.98
CA TRP A 175 -21.82 19.69 36.51
C TRP A 175 -22.65 20.98 36.61
N MET A 176 -22.07 22.07 37.12
CA MET A 176 -22.73 23.37 37.19
C MET A 176 -23.13 23.88 35.80
N ASP A 177 -22.27 23.71 34.81
CA ASP A 177 -22.48 24.19 33.45
C ASP A 177 -23.45 23.33 32.63
N THR A 178 -23.54 22.03 32.91
CA THR A 178 -24.31 21.10 32.06
C THR A 178 -25.57 20.55 32.74
N VAL A 179 -25.52 20.26 34.03
CA VAL A 179 -26.61 19.60 34.77
C VAL A 179 -27.41 20.63 35.55
N ASP A 180 -26.75 21.45 36.36
CA ASP A 180 -27.43 22.42 37.21
C ASP A 180 -27.96 23.61 36.42
N ALA A 181 -27.29 24.02 35.33
CA ALA A 181 -27.77 25.03 34.39
C ALA A 181 -29.15 24.72 33.81
N LYS A 182 -29.51 23.43 33.64
CA LYS A 182 -30.84 23.02 33.14
C LYS A 182 -31.99 23.38 34.08
N ARG A 183 -31.69 23.79 35.31
CA ARG A 183 -32.68 24.21 36.32
C ARG A 183 -33.08 25.68 36.22
N GLY A 184 -32.56 26.40 35.23
CA GLY A 184 -32.87 27.80 34.99
C GLY A 184 -32.53 28.67 36.21
N ASN A 185 -33.48 29.50 36.65
CA ASN A 185 -33.29 30.47 37.75
C ASN A 185 -32.95 29.83 39.12
N THR A 186 -33.04 28.50 39.25
CA THR A 186 -32.72 27.76 40.48
C THR A 186 -31.38 27.03 40.44
N GLY A 187 -30.59 27.24 39.37
CA GLY A 187 -29.20 26.79 39.30
C GLY A 187 -28.27 27.69 40.13
N ILE A 188 -27.17 27.16 40.64
CA ILE A 188 -26.18 27.82 41.49
C ILE A 188 -25.66 29.11 40.84
N LYS A 189 -25.28 29.07 39.55
CA LYS A 189 -24.80 30.25 38.83
C LYS A 189 -25.88 31.31 38.68
N ALA A 190 -27.11 30.91 38.35
CA ALA A 190 -28.25 31.82 38.23
C ALA A 190 -28.65 32.41 39.60
N MET A 191 -28.59 31.62 40.67
CA MET A 191 -28.87 32.07 42.03
C MET A 191 -27.84 33.06 42.55
N ALA A 192 -26.57 32.84 42.24
CA ALA A 192 -25.52 33.80 42.53
C ALA A 192 -25.74 35.12 41.78
N GLN A 193 -26.03 35.06 40.48
CA GLN A 193 -26.18 36.25 39.63
C GLN A 193 -27.48 37.04 39.86
N GLN A 194 -28.63 36.38 39.98
CA GLN A 194 -29.94 37.04 40.03
C GLN A 194 -30.40 37.37 41.45
N PHE A 195 -30.05 36.55 42.43
CA PHE A 195 -30.56 36.66 43.79
C PHE A 195 -29.47 37.01 44.82
N GLY A 196 -28.24 37.30 44.35
CA GLY A 196 -27.13 37.77 45.19
C GLY A 196 -26.49 36.70 46.07
N TYR A 197 -26.71 35.41 45.80
CA TYR A 197 -26.09 34.30 46.54
C TYR A 197 -24.64 34.04 46.09
N ASN A 198 -23.78 35.06 46.12
CA ASN A 198 -22.40 34.96 45.60
C ASN A 198 -21.57 33.87 46.29
N THR A 199 -21.77 33.68 47.60
CA THR A 199 -21.06 32.66 48.40
C THR A 199 -21.49 31.21 48.11
N LEU A 200 -22.55 31.01 47.33
CA LEU A 200 -23.04 29.67 46.99
C LEU A 200 -22.08 28.93 46.06
N ILE A 201 -21.44 29.65 45.13
CA ILE A 201 -20.46 29.07 44.20
C ILE A 201 -19.23 28.60 45.00
N ASP A 202 -18.67 29.47 45.82
CA ASP A 202 -17.49 29.18 46.63
C ASP A 202 -17.77 28.06 47.64
N GLY A 203 -18.95 28.09 48.29
CA GLY A 203 -19.39 27.06 49.22
C GLY A 203 -19.57 25.69 48.56
N PHE A 204 -20.06 25.63 47.31
CA PHE A 204 -20.19 24.38 46.58
C PHE A 204 -18.84 23.83 46.10
N ILE A 205 -17.95 24.70 45.61
CA ILE A 205 -16.61 24.29 45.14
C ILE A 205 -15.76 23.79 46.32
N ALA A 206 -15.83 24.43 47.48
CA ALA A 206 -15.02 24.11 48.65
C ALA A 206 -15.35 22.77 49.32
N VAL A 207 -16.57 22.24 49.14
CA VAL A 207 -17.07 21.07 49.87
C VAL A 207 -17.05 19.81 49.04
N ASN A 208 -16.44 18.74 49.53
CA ASN A 208 -16.37 17.46 48.81
C ASN A 208 -17.32 16.39 49.35
N SER A 209 -17.91 16.60 50.54
CA SER A 209 -18.84 15.66 51.17
C SER A 209 -20.04 16.34 51.84
N ILE A 210 -21.11 15.59 52.05
CA ILE A 210 -22.30 16.09 52.76
C ILE A 210 -21.96 16.47 54.21
N GLU A 211 -21.02 15.76 54.84
CA GLU A 211 -20.58 16.03 56.22
C GLU A 211 -19.77 17.33 56.32
N GLU A 212 -18.93 17.62 55.32
CA GLU A 212 -18.22 18.90 55.22
C GLU A 212 -19.20 20.05 54.97
N ALA A 213 -20.22 19.84 54.14
CA ALA A 213 -21.26 20.84 53.86
C ALA A 213 -21.98 21.33 55.12
N GLN A 214 -22.20 20.43 56.09
CA GLN A 214 -22.86 20.72 57.37
C GLN A 214 -21.99 21.50 58.35
N LYS A 215 -20.66 21.48 58.18
CA LYS A 215 -19.68 22.11 59.08
C LYS A 215 -19.26 23.50 58.62
N ILE A 216 -19.59 23.91 57.41
CA ILE A 216 -19.25 25.23 56.89
C ILE A 216 -20.07 26.33 57.58
N ASP A 217 -19.37 27.42 57.94
CA ASP A 217 -19.97 28.65 58.45
C ASP A 217 -20.58 29.49 57.31
N LEU A 218 -21.79 29.12 56.91
CA LEU A 218 -22.60 29.84 55.93
C LEU A 218 -24.00 30.10 56.49
N ASN A 219 -24.72 31.04 55.88
CA ASN A 219 -26.13 31.25 56.16
C ASN A 219 -26.90 29.92 56.00
N LYS A 220 -27.71 29.54 57.00
CA LYS A 220 -28.50 28.29 57.02
C LYS A 220 -29.23 27.99 55.71
N ARG A 221 -29.74 29.00 55.02
CA ARG A 221 -30.44 28.83 53.74
C ARG A 221 -29.49 28.44 52.61
N VAL A 222 -28.32 29.08 52.55
CA VAL A 222 -27.25 28.77 51.58
C VAL A 222 -26.67 27.39 51.88
N GLN A 223 -26.43 27.08 53.16
CA GLN A 223 -25.92 25.78 53.61
C GLN A 223 -26.82 24.62 53.18
N GLN A 224 -28.14 24.74 53.34
CA GLN A 224 -29.10 23.72 52.91
C GLN A 224 -29.08 23.49 51.38
N ILE A 225 -28.95 24.57 50.60
CA ILE A 225 -28.83 24.48 49.14
C ILE A 225 -27.52 23.76 48.78
N VAL A 226 -26.39 24.10 49.42
CA VAL A 226 -25.10 23.44 49.19
C VAL A 226 -25.19 21.94 49.52
N ILE A 227 -25.78 21.56 50.66
CA ILE A 227 -25.96 20.14 51.06
C ILE A 227 -26.70 19.36 49.97
N ALA A 228 -27.84 19.87 49.50
CA ALA A 228 -28.63 19.22 48.46
C ALA A 228 -27.86 19.07 47.15
N ARG A 229 -27.15 20.13 46.73
CA ARG A 229 -26.39 20.16 45.47
C ARG A 229 -25.16 19.24 45.52
N VAL A 230 -24.45 19.18 46.65
CA VAL A 230 -23.33 18.24 46.84
C VAL A 230 -23.80 16.79 46.78
N GLY A 231 -24.95 16.47 47.41
CA GLY A 231 -25.52 15.12 47.33
C GLY A 231 -25.87 14.70 45.89
N GLU A 232 -26.49 15.59 45.13
CA GLU A 232 -26.81 15.36 43.71
C GLU A 232 -25.56 15.23 42.84
N PHE A 233 -24.55 16.09 43.08
CA PHE A 233 -23.27 16.03 42.38
C PHE A 233 -22.56 14.69 42.61
N LEU A 234 -22.50 14.20 43.84
CA LEU A 234 -21.85 12.92 44.17
C LEU A 234 -22.56 11.75 43.50
N HIS A 235 -23.90 11.76 43.47
CA HIS A 235 -24.67 10.74 42.78
C HIS A 235 -24.46 10.80 41.26
N TRP A 236 -24.50 12.00 40.69
CA TRP A 236 -24.23 12.22 39.27
C TRP A 236 -22.83 11.76 38.89
N LYS A 237 -21.78 12.15 39.64
CA LYS A 237 -20.37 11.77 39.39
C LYS A 237 -20.24 10.25 39.21
N LYS A 238 -20.88 9.47 40.09
CA LYS A 238 -20.79 8.01 40.04
C LYS A 238 -21.50 7.42 38.81
N LEU A 239 -22.72 7.86 38.53
CA LEU A 239 -23.50 7.34 37.40
C LEU A 239 -22.94 7.77 36.05
N SER A 240 -22.52 9.03 35.95
CA SER A 240 -21.95 9.59 34.72
C SER A 240 -20.65 8.90 34.35
N GLU A 241 -19.78 8.58 35.30
CA GLU A 241 -18.54 7.84 35.05
C GLU A 241 -18.82 6.44 34.48
N ILE A 242 -19.72 5.67 35.11
CA ILE A 242 -20.09 4.31 34.66
C ILE A 242 -20.67 4.36 33.25
N GLU A 243 -21.57 5.30 32.99
CA GLU A 243 -22.18 5.46 31.68
C GLU A 243 -21.16 5.85 30.62
N LEU A 244 -20.27 6.80 30.93
CA LEU A 244 -19.25 7.28 30.00
C LEU A 244 -18.26 6.17 29.62
N ARG A 245 -17.78 5.39 30.61
CA ARG A 245 -16.92 4.22 30.37
C ARG A 245 -17.63 3.15 29.54
N LYS A 246 -18.92 2.91 29.80
CA LYS A 246 -19.71 1.95 29.01
C LYS A 246 -19.86 2.40 27.56
N ARG A 247 -20.17 3.68 27.31
CA ARG A 247 -20.26 4.26 25.97
C ARG A 247 -18.92 4.16 25.23
N TYR A 248 -17.81 4.52 25.89
CA TYR A 248 -16.46 4.37 25.34
C TYR A 248 -16.16 2.94 24.87
N ASN A 249 -16.50 1.93 25.70
CA ASN A 249 -16.29 0.53 25.34
C ASN A 249 -17.17 0.09 24.17
N ILE A 250 -18.41 0.58 24.08
CA ILE A 250 -19.31 0.30 22.97
C ILE A 250 -18.74 0.87 21.67
N GLU A 251 -18.26 2.12 21.68
CA GLU A 251 -17.65 2.73 20.50
C GLU A 251 -16.37 2.00 20.05
N LYS A 252 -15.56 1.50 20.98
CA LYS A 252 -14.41 0.64 20.63
C LYS A 252 -14.84 -0.62 19.88
N VAL A 253 -15.94 -1.26 20.29
CA VAL A 253 -16.47 -2.43 19.60
C VAL A 253 -17.02 -2.06 18.22
N TYR A 254 -17.69 -0.91 18.07
CA TYR A 254 -18.12 -0.41 16.77
C TYR A 254 -16.94 -0.11 15.84
N LEU A 255 -15.88 0.52 16.36
CA LEU A 255 -14.64 0.77 15.62
C LEU A 255 -14.05 -0.54 15.07
N LYS A 256 -13.96 -1.57 15.92
CA LYS A 256 -13.50 -2.90 15.52
C LYS A 256 -14.36 -3.52 14.41
N ASN A 257 -15.69 -3.41 14.52
CA ASN A 257 -16.62 -3.95 13.52
C ASN A 257 -16.53 -3.20 12.17
N GLN A 258 -16.34 -1.88 12.21
CA GLN A 258 -16.12 -1.05 11.02
C GLN A 258 -14.84 -1.43 10.29
N ILE A 259 -13.74 -1.66 11.00
CA ILE A 259 -12.47 -2.10 10.40
C ILE A 259 -12.60 -3.49 9.76
N ASN A 260 -13.29 -4.43 10.43
CA ASN A 260 -13.53 -5.76 9.86
C ASN A 260 -14.34 -5.67 8.56
N SER A 261 -15.37 -4.83 8.54
CA SER A 261 -16.16 -4.54 7.34
C SER A 261 -15.28 -3.94 6.24
N LEU A 262 -14.48 -2.92 6.56
CA LEU A 262 -13.57 -2.29 5.61
C LEU A 262 -12.63 -3.32 4.98
N ARG A 263 -12.00 -4.19 5.79
CA ARG A 263 -11.12 -5.26 5.31
C ARG A 263 -11.82 -6.21 4.35
N MET A 264 -13.06 -6.58 4.66
CA MET A 264 -13.88 -7.46 3.82
C MET A 264 -14.18 -6.79 2.47
N TYR A 265 -14.64 -5.54 2.48
CA TYR A 265 -14.94 -4.79 1.26
C TYR A 265 -13.68 -4.49 0.44
N SER A 266 -12.54 -4.21 1.05
CA SER A 266 -11.26 -4.05 0.33
C SER A 266 -10.82 -5.37 -0.34
N ARG A 267 -11.01 -6.51 0.31
CA ARG A 267 -10.74 -7.83 -0.29
C ARG A 267 -11.65 -8.11 -1.47
N TRP A 268 -12.91 -7.70 -1.40
CA TRP A 268 -13.85 -7.82 -2.51
C TRP A 268 -13.57 -6.83 -3.62
N ALA A 269 -13.15 -5.59 -3.31
CA ALA A 269 -12.79 -4.58 -4.28
C ALA A 269 -11.55 -4.96 -5.08
N LYS A 270 -10.54 -5.59 -4.44
CA LYS A 270 -9.26 -5.94 -5.05
C LYS A 270 -9.36 -6.65 -6.42
N PRO A 271 -10.13 -7.73 -6.60
CA PRO A 271 -10.28 -8.36 -7.91
C PRO A 271 -10.99 -7.47 -8.95
N TYR A 272 -11.93 -6.61 -8.55
CA TYR A 272 -12.58 -5.67 -9.47
C TYR A 272 -11.65 -4.53 -9.87
N LEU A 273 -10.90 -3.94 -8.93
CA LEU A 273 -9.90 -2.91 -9.24
C LEU A 273 -8.77 -3.46 -10.10
N LYS A 274 -8.33 -4.70 -9.83
CA LYS A 274 -7.35 -5.40 -10.66
C LYS A 274 -7.90 -5.63 -12.07
N ALA A 275 -9.11 -6.18 -12.18
CA ALA A 275 -9.73 -6.41 -13.49
C ALA A 275 -10.06 -5.11 -14.23
N VAL A 276 -10.49 -4.06 -13.54
CA VAL A 276 -10.74 -2.73 -14.14
C VAL A 276 -9.42 -2.09 -14.57
N SER A 277 -8.34 -2.23 -13.82
CA SER A 277 -7.01 -1.76 -14.24
C SER A 277 -6.43 -2.56 -15.41
N GLU A 278 -6.70 -3.86 -15.47
CA GLU A 278 -6.35 -4.75 -16.59
C GLU A 278 -7.24 -4.50 -17.83
N LEU A 279 -8.50 -4.08 -17.63
CA LEU A 279 -9.50 -3.78 -18.66
C LEU A 279 -9.56 -2.31 -19.07
N GLU A 280 -9.02 -1.39 -18.25
CA GLU A 280 -8.63 -0.06 -18.69
C GLU A 280 -7.54 -0.32 -19.71
N MET A 281 -7.99 -0.46 -20.95
CA MET A 281 -7.16 -0.70 -22.11
C MET A 281 -6.18 0.46 -22.15
N LYS A 282 -5.04 0.31 -21.47
CA LYS A 282 -3.95 1.28 -21.53
C LYS A 282 -3.72 1.44 -23.01
N GLY A 283 -4.05 2.62 -23.52
CA GLY A 283 -4.07 2.89 -24.93
C GLY A 283 -2.69 2.53 -25.44
N LEU A 284 -2.58 1.39 -26.13
CA LEU A 284 -1.44 1.15 -26.97
C LEU A 284 -1.60 2.20 -28.05
N ASP A 285 -0.87 3.31 -27.93
CA ASP A 285 -0.66 4.29 -29.00
C ASP A 285 0.20 3.63 -30.10
N ASP A 286 -0.33 2.51 -30.62
CA ASP A 286 0.25 1.72 -31.67
C ASP A 286 -0.38 2.18 -32.99
N PRO A 287 0.41 2.62 -33.99
CA PRO A 287 -0.10 2.96 -35.31
C PRO A 287 -0.91 1.85 -35.99
N ALA A 288 -0.76 0.59 -35.56
CA ALA A 288 -1.55 -0.54 -36.03
C ALA A 288 -2.99 -0.59 -35.46
N MET A 289 -3.30 0.23 -34.43
CA MET A 289 -4.63 0.36 -33.82
C MET A 289 -5.43 1.48 -34.49
N VAL A 290 -5.94 1.20 -35.68
CA VAL A 290 -6.87 2.13 -36.35
C VAL A 290 -8.25 2.00 -35.69
N LYS A 291 -8.74 3.07 -35.05
CA LYS A 291 -10.00 3.08 -34.27
C LYS A 291 -11.21 2.50 -35.00
N ALA A 292 -11.27 2.65 -36.33
CA ALA A 292 -12.37 2.19 -37.19
C ALA A 292 -12.26 0.71 -37.63
N PHE A 293 -11.12 0.06 -37.42
CA PHE A 293 -10.90 -1.31 -37.86
C PHE A 293 -11.30 -2.31 -36.79
N ASN A 294 -11.40 -3.57 -37.18
CA ASN A 294 -11.67 -4.68 -36.28
C ASN A 294 -10.33 -5.39 -35.98
N THR A 295 -9.55 -4.88 -35.03
CA THR A 295 -8.26 -5.47 -34.64
C THR A 295 -8.15 -5.63 -33.13
N ALA A 296 -7.42 -6.66 -32.72
CA ALA A 296 -7.14 -6.97 -31.33
C ALA A 296 -5.64 -7.20 -31.17
N ILE A 297 -5.06 -6.60 -30.13
CA ILE A 297 -3.66 -6.76 -29.75
C ILE A 297 -3.61 -7.50 -28.42
N PHE A 298 -2.81 -8.55 -28.35
CA PHE A 298 -2.52 -9.28 -27.14
C PHE A 298 -1.03 -9.17 -26.85
N GLN A 299 -0.67 -8.83 -25.62
CA GLN A 299 0.70 -8.85 -25.13
C GLN A 299 0.79 -9.78 -23.92
N LEU A 300 1.57 -10.84 -24.06
CA LEU A 300 1.80 -11.82 -22.99
C LEU A 300 3.29 -11.85 -22.68
N THR A 301 3.67 -12.01 -21.41
CA THR A 301 5.06 -12.29 -21.06
C THR A 301 5.16 -13.43 -20.05
N LEU A 302 5.99 -14.42 -20.36
CA LEU A 302 6.36 -15.54 -19.50
C LEU A 302 7.79 -15.36 -18.98
N LEU A 303 8.03 -15.70 -17.72
CA LEU A 303 9.33 -15.77 -17.10
C LEU A 303 9.59 -17.19 -16.60
N GLY A 304 10.56 -17.87 -17.20
CA GLY A 304 11.15 -19.09 -16.65
C GLY A 304 12.33 -18.74 -15.76
N LYS A 305 12.41 -19.32 -14.56
CA LYS A 305 13.58 -19.17 -13.68
C LYS A 305 14.15 -20.53 -13.29
N ASN A 306 15.47 -20.66 -13.33
CA ASN A 306 16.18 -21.83 -12.83
C ASN A 306 17.26 -21.42 -11.84
N GLU A 307 17.32 -22.09 -10.69
CA GLU A 307 18.36 -21.84 -9.68
C GLU A 307 19.66 -22.52 -10.11
N VAL A 308 20.75 -21.76 -10.14
CA VAL A 308 22.08 -22.31 -10.40
C VAL A 308 22.63 -22.85 -9.09
N LYS A 309 22.55 -24.17 -8.92
CA LYS A 309 23.10 -24.86 -7.75
C LYS A 309 24.62 -24.95 -7.87
N VAL A 310 25.32 -24.39 -6.88
CA VAL A 310 26.79 -24.40 -6.81
C VAL A 310 27.31 -25.82 -6.64
N ASP A 311 26.62 -26.66 -5.87
CA ASP A 311 27.00 -28.06 -5.64
C ASP A 311 27.04 -28.88 -6.94
N ASP A 312 26.07 -28.67 -7.84
CA ASP A 312 26.01 -29.35 -9.14
C ASP A 312 27.20 -28.91 -10.03
N LEU A 313 27.57 -27.62 -9.99
CA LEU A 313 28.72 -27.10 -10.75
C LEU A 313 30.07 -27.62 -10.24
N ILE A 314 30.19 -27.89 -8.94
CA ILE A 314 31.37 -28.51 -8.34
C ILE A 314 31.44 -29.98 -8.75
N TYR A 315 30.32 -30.70 -8.68
CA TYR A 315 30.23 -32.09 -9.14
C TYR A 315 30.62 -32.25 -10.62
N ASP A 316 30.15 -31.33 -11.47
CA ASP A 316 30.46 -31.30 -12.90
C ASP A 316 31.90 -30.80 -13.21
N LYS A 317 32.69 -30.50 -12.18
CA LYS A 317 34.07 -29.96 -12.27
C LYS A 317 34.19 -28.65 -13.05
N VAL A 318 33.09 -27.90 -13.14
CA VAL A 318 33.06 -26.55 -13.72
C VAL A 318 33.59 -25.53 -12.70
N LEU A 319 33.33 -25.77 -11.42
CA LEU A 319 33.85 -24.98 -10.30
C LEU A 319 34.77 -25.82 -9.40
N PRO A 320 35.87 -25.24 -8.86
CA PRO A 320 36.69 -25.89 -7.85
C PRO A 320 35.98 -26.13 -6.50
N ASP A 321 36.39 -27.18 -5.79
CA ASP A 321 35.80 -27.61 -4.50
C ASP A 321 35.78 -26.53 -3.41
N TYR A 322 36.68 -25.53 -3.47
CA TYR A 322 36.72 -24.47 -2.46
C TYR A 322 35.49 -23.56 -2.48
N TYR A 323 34.71 -23.52 -3.58
CA TYR A 323 33.47 -22.75 -3.68
C TYR A 323 32.38 -23.25 -2.70
N SER A 324 32.44 -24.50 -2.24
CA SER A 324 31.50 -25.06 -1.26
C SER A 324 31.65 -24.43 0.14
N LYS A 325 32.81 -23.82 0.43
CA LYS A 325 33.12 -23.24 1.75
C LYS A 325 32.69 -21.78 1.89
N GLU A 326 32.39 -21.11 0.78
CA GLU A 326 32.01 -19.70 0.74
C GLU A 326 30.49 -19.51 0.90
N LYS A 327 30.10 -18.45 1.61
CA LYS A 327 28.69 -18.08 1.74
C LYS A 327 28.27 -17.21 0.55
N LEU A 328 27.83 -17.87 -0.52
CA LEU A 328 27.46 -17.22 -1.78
C LEU A 328 25.96 -16.98 -1.86
N ARG A 329 25.54 -15.85 -2.43
CA ARG A 329 24.13 -15.60 -2.75
C ARG A 329 23.64 -16.55 -3.84
N LYS A 330 22.33 -16.82 -3.85
CA LYS A 330 21.71 -17.64 -4.90
C LYS A 330 21.64 -16.86 -6.21
N TYR A 331 21.89 -17.58 -7.31
CA TYR A 331 21.83 -17.05 -8.66
C TYR A 331 20.76 -17.75 -9.48
N TYR A 332 20.01 -16.98 -10.25
CA TYR A 332 18.93 -17.46 -11.09
C TYR A 332 19.22 -17.15 -12.56
N SER A 333 19.18 -18.19 -13.39
CA SER A 333 19.11 -18.07 -14.85
C SER A 333 17.66 -17.86 -15.25
N CYS A 334 17.37 -16.73 -15.87
CA CYS A 334 16.03 -16.29 -16.20
C CYS A 334 15.86 -16.16 -17.72
N VAL A 335 14.77 -16.70 -18.27
CA VAL A 335 14.39 -16.48 -19.67
C VAL A 335 13.01 -15.87 -19.72
N LEU A 336 12.92 -14.72 -20.38
CA LEU A 336 11.71 -13.96 -20.57
C LEU A 336 11.24 -14.14 -22.02
N VAL A 337 10.02 -14.64 -22.19
CA VAL A 337 9.39 -14.78 -23.51
C VAL A 337 8.22 -13.83 -23.59
N SER A 338 8.30 -12.85 -24.50
CA SER A 338 7.21 -11.93 -24.77
C SER A 338 6.54 -12.27 -26.09
N PHE A 339 5.21 -12.27 -26.08
CA PHE A 339 4.35 -12.42 -27.23
C PHE A 339 3.68 -11.08 -27.49
N TYR A 340 3.73 -10.63 -28.73
CA TYR A 340 2.93 -9.53 -29.24
C TYR A 340 2.13 -10.08 -30.41
N PHE A 341 0.81 -10.20 -30.25
CA PHE A 341 -0.06 -10.74 -31.27
C PHE A 341 -1.05 -9.68 -31.72
N ARG A 342 -1.15 -9.49 -33.03
CA ARG A 342 -2.11 -8.62 -33.69
C ARG A 342 -3.03 -9.47 -34.55
N GLY A 343 -4.27 -9.62 -34.10
CA GLY A 343 -5.28 -10.43 -34.76
C GLY A 343 -6.48 -9.63 -35.26
N ILE A 344 -7.18 -10.19 -36.23
CA ILE A 344 -8.53 -9.75 -36.62
C ILE A 344 -9.50 -10.75 -35.99
N PRO A 345 -10.38 -10.32 -35.06
CA PRO A 345 -11.37 -11.23 -34.47
C PRO A 345 -12.37 -11.65 -35.55
N GLN A 346 -12.48 -12.97 -35.74
CA GLN A 346 -13.46 -13.61 -36.60
C GLN A 346 -14.43 -14.40 -35.73
N LYS A 347 -15.73 -14.32 -36.04
CA LYS A 347 -16.77 -15.01 -35.27
C LYS A 347 -16.89 -16.45 -35.74
N ALA A 348 -16.57 -17.42 -34.90
CA ALA A 348 -16.79 -18.84 -35.14
C ALA A 348 -17.82 -19.35 -34.13
N GLY A 349 -19.09 -19.36 -34.52
CA GLY A 349 -20.21 -19.68 -33.61
C GLY A 349 -20.42 -18.60 -32.54
N ASN A 350 -20.47 -19.00 -31.26
CA ASN A 350 -20.64 -18.09 -30.10
C ASN A 350 -19.32 -17.54 -29.55
N GLN A 351 -18.17 -17.87 -30.14
CA GLN A 351 -16.84 -17.46 -29.67
C GLN A 351 -16.07 -16.72 -30.78
N TYR A 352 -15.16 -15.84 -30.36
CA TYR A 352 -14.24 -15.15 -31.27
C TYR A 352 -12.96 -15.96 -31.41
N VAL A 353 -12.53 -16.16 -32.65
CA VAL A 353 -11.25 -16.76 -33.01
C VAL A 353 -10.40 -15.66 -33.63
N PHE A 354 -9.12 -15.60 -33.26
CA PHE A 354 -8.23 -14.54 -33.70
C PHE A 354 -7.15 -15.12 -34.62
N GLY A 355 -7.19 -14.74 -35.90
CA GLY A 355 -6.09 -15.00 -36.84
C GLY A 355 -5.26 -13.74 -37.05
N GLY A 356 -3.93 -13.87 -37.18
CA GLY A 356 -3.07 -12.73 -37.46
C GLY A 356 -1.57 -12.93 -37.21
N ARG A 357 -0.89 -11.82 -36.92
CA ARG A 357 0.58 -11.77 -36.80
C ARG A 357 0.99 -11.91 -35.35
N THR A 358 1.82 -12.90 -35.06
CA THR A 358 2.48 -13.11 -33.76
C THR A 358 3.96 -12.73 -33.88
N GLU A 359 4.42 -11.86 -33.00
CA GLU A 359 5.83 -11.60 -32.75
C GLU A 359 6.19 -12.21 -31.39
N MET A 360 7.27 -12.99 -31.36
CA MET A 360 7.81 -13.58 -30.14
C MET A 360 9.23 -13.09 -29.95
N SER A 361 9.56 -12.64 -28.75
CA SER A 361 10.93 -12.34 -28.35
C SER A 361 11.34 -13.21 -27.18
N PHE A 362 12.55 -13.77 -27.27
CA PHE A 362 13.17 -14.60 -26.25
C PHE A 362 14.37 -13.83 -25.72
N ASN A 363 14.38 -13.51 -24.42
CA ASN A 363 15.39 -12.67 -23.79
C ASN A 363 15.98 -13.38 -22.56
N SER A 364 17.30 -13.46 -22.47
CA SER A 364 18.00 -14.03 -21.31
C SER A 364 18.43 -12.96 -20.31
N TYR A 365 18.30 -13.30 -19.02
CA TYR A 365 18.67 -12.49 -17.88
C TYR A 365 19.27 -13.36 -16.77
N VAL A 366 20.05 -12.74 -15.90
CA VAL A 366 20.62 -13.33 -14.69
C VAL A 366 20.39 -12.40 -13.53
N LEU A 367 19.80 -12.91 -12.46
CA LEU A 367 19.51 -12.16 -11.24
C LEU A 367 20.00 -12.96 -10.02
N ASN A 368 20.60 -12.28 -9.05
CA ASN A 368 20.84 -12.86 -7.73
C ASN A 368 19.57 -12.79 -6.86
N GLU A 369 19.62 -13.40 -5.67
CA GLU A 369 18.45 -13.48 -4.78
C GLU A 369 17.89 -12.12 -4.36
N ASP A 370 18.76 -11.14 -4.08
CA ASP A 370 18.35 -9.80 -3.66
C ASP A 370 17.73 -9.02 -4.83
N GLU A 371 18.34 -9.12 -6.02
CA GLU A 371 17.84 -8.57 -7.27
C GLU A 371 16.47 -9.16 -7.62
N MET A 372 16.29 -10.47 -7.44
CA MET A 372 15.03 -11.15 -7.69
C MET A 372 13.93 -10.70 -6.73
N LYS A 373 14.24 -10.54 -5.43
CA LYS A 373 13.28 -10.02 -4.44
C LYS A 373 12.84 -8.60 -4.77
N ILE A 374 13.78 -7.73 -5.15
CA ILE A 374 13.46 -6.35 -5.55
C ILE A 374 12.66 -6.34 -6.85
N PHE A 375 12.99 -7.18 -7.82
CA PHE A 375 12.23 -7.33 -9.06
C PHE A 375 10.78 -7.76 -8.78
N GLU A 376 10.55 -8.78 -7.94
CA GLU A 376 9.20 -9.21 -7.55
C GLU A 376 8.46 -8.14 -6.74
N LYS A 377 9.16 -7.41 -5.87
CA LYS A 377 8.60 -6.29 -5.08
C LYS A 377 8.18 -5.12 -5.98
N MET A 378 9.03 -4.71 -6.92
CA MET A 378 8.73 -3.62 -7.86
C MET A 378 7.54 -3.96 -8.78
N LEU A 379 7.42 -5.22 -9.19
CA LEU A 379 6.23 -5.69 -9.93
C LEU A 379 4.97 -5.62 -9.06
N ALA A 380 5.04 -6.05 -7.79
CA ALA A 380 3.89 -6.05 -6.89
C ALA A 380 3.45 -4.65 -6.41
N GLU A 381 4.41 -3.75 -6.18
CA GLU A 381 4.15 -2.37 -5.71
C GLU A 381 3.55 -1.50 -6.82
N SER A 382 3.94 -1.72 -8.09
CA SER A 382 3.37 -0.99 -9.23
C SER A 382 1.87 -1.25 -9.40
N ASP A 383 1.42 -2.49 -9.21
CA ASP A 383 0.02 -2.87 -9.39
C ASP A 383 -0.88 -2.42 -8.21
N VAL A 384 -0.32 -2.39 -7.00
CA VAL A 384 -1.09 -2.15 -5.78
C VAL A 384 -1.17 -0.66 -5.43
N ASN A 385 -0.10 0.12 -5.66
CA ASN A 385 -0.12 1.57 -5.41
C ASN A 385 -1.04 2.33 -6.38
N ASP A 386 -1.08 1.93 -7.64
CA ASP A 386 -1.98 2.54 -8.63
C ASP A 386 -3.45 2.26 -8.27
N ALA A 387 -3.76 1.03 -7.85
CA ALA A 387 -5.09 0.66 -7.39
C ALA A 387 -5.51 1.37 -6.09
N LEU A 388 -4.59 1.60 -5.14
CA LEU A 388 -4.89 2.24 -3.85
C LEU A 388 -5.04 3.77 -3.96
N LYS A 389 -4.26 4.41 -4.84
CA LYS A 389 -4.41 5.84 -5.18
C LYS A 389 -5.75 6.13 -5.86
N LEU A 390 -6.17 5.25 -6.77
CA LEU A 390 -7.47 5.34 -7.46
C LEU A 390 -8.65 5.06 -6.52
N ALA A 391 -8.47 4.14 -5.56
CA ALA A 391 -9.52 3.71 -4.67
C ALA A 391 -9.86 4.76 -3.59
N SER A 392 -8.86 5.35 -2.95
CA SER A 392 -9.11 6.16 -1.76
C SER A 392 -9.24 7.66 -2.05
N GLY A 393 -8.56 8.18 -3.07
CA GLY A 393 -8.37 9.63 -3.23
C GLY A 393 -7.73 10.30 -1.99
N MET A 394 -7.23 9.51 -1.04
CA MET A 394 -6.59 9.97 0.20
C MET A 394 -5.09 10.03 -0.02
N THR A 395 -4.44 11.01 0.61
CA THR A 395 -2.98 11.09 0.63
C THR A 395 -2.42 10.03 1.59
N ASP A 396 -1.19 9.59 1.33
CA ASP A 396 -0.49 8.63 2.19
C ASP A 396 -0.44 9.11 3.66
N ASP A 397 -0.28 10.42 3.88
CA ASP A 397 -0.27 11.06 5.19
C ASP A 397 -1.58 10.86 5.97
N SER A 398 -2.73 10.99 5.30
CA SER A 398 -4.04 10.84 5.94
C SER A 398 -4.30 9.39 6.38
N ILE A 399 -3.72 8.43 5.66
CA ILE A 399 -3.85 7.00 5.95
C ILE A 399 -3.01 6.64 7.18
N ASP A 400 -1.81 7.21 7.31
CA ASP A 400 -0.92 6.94 8.43
C ASP A 400 -1.41 7.54 9.76
N GLU A 401 -2.05 8.71 9.74
CA GLU A 401 -2.68 9.28 10.94
C GLU A 401 -3.82 8.38 11.48
N ILE A 402 -4.72 7.93 10.59
CA ILE A 402 -5.81 7.01 10.95
C ILE A 402 -5.24 5.72 11.53
N ARG A 403 -4.17 5.19 10.92
CA ARG A 403 -3.50 3.98 11.39
C ARG A 403 -2.95 4.15 12.81
N SER A 404 -2.29 5.27 13.11
CA SER A 404 -1.80 5.57 14.46
C SER A 404 -2.93 5.61 15.50
N ASP A 405 -4.05 6.25 15.16
CA ASP A 405 -5.22 6.33 16.04
C ASP A 405 -5.85 4.95 16.29
N LEU A 406 -5.91 4.10 15.26
CA LEU A 406 -6.42 2.73 15.39
C LEU A 406 -5.55 1.87 16.30
N GLU A 407 -4.22 1.98 16.18
CA GLU A 407 -3.28 1.30 17.08
C GLU A 407 -3.45 1.75 18.53
N HIS A 408 -3.66 3.05 18.76
CA HIS A 408 -3.92 3.60 20.10
C HIS A 408 -5.19 3.00 20.72
N PHE A 409 -6.31 2.95 19.98
CA PHE A 409 -7.58 2.51 20.55
C PHE A 409 -7.77 0.99 20.65
N LEU A 410 -7.17 0.23 19.73
CA LEU A 410 -7.37 -1.23 19.60
C LEU A 410 -6.14 -2.06 20.00
N GLY A 411 -4.98 -1.45 20.21
CA GLY A 411 -3.77 -2.12 20.70
C GLY A 411 -3.35 -3.30 19.81
N ASP A 412 -3.11 -4.47 20.42
CA ASP A 412 -2.68 -5.67 19.70
C ASP A 412 -3.72 -6.21 18.71
N GLU A 413 -5.01 -5.84 18.84
CA GLU A 413 -6.03 -6.22 17.87
C GLU A 413 -5.86 -5.47 16.53
N ALA A 414 -5.27 -4.25 16.53
CA ALA A 414 -4.92 -3.52 15.31
C ALA A 414 -3.84 -4.26 14.48
N LYS A 415 -2.91 -4.96 15.15
CA LYS A 415 -1.87 -5.76 14.50
C LYS A 415 -2.45 -7.01 13.81
N VAL A 416 -3.44 -7.67 14.42
CA VAL A 416 -4.15 -8.82 13.83
C VAL A 416 -4.97 -8.42 12.58
N LEU A 417 -5.38 -7.16 12.50
CA LEU A 417 -6.15 -6.59 11.40
C LEU A 417 -5.29 -6.22 10.18
N GLY A 418 -3.95 -6.32 10.27
CA GLY A 418 -3.03 -6.10 9.15
C GLY A 418 -2.85 -4.62 8.79
N LEU A 419 -3.17 -3.72 9.73
CA LEU A 419 -3.04 -2.27 9.54
C LEU A 419 -1.79 -1.70 10.21
N GLY A 420 -0.90 -2.48 10.83
CA GLY A 420 0.29 -1.93 11.50
C GLY A 420 1.36 -1.42 10.52
N THR A 421 1.95 -0.25 10.81
CA THR A 421 3.09 0.28 10.06
C THR A 421 4.38 -0.43 10.47
N SER A 422 5.09 -0.95 9.47
CA SER A 422 6.55 -0.90 9.44
C SER A 422 6.98 0.49 8.95
N VAL A 423 7.09 1.48 9.85
CA VAL A 423 7.81 2.73 9.56
C VAL A 423 8.76 3.06 10.71
N LYS A 424 10.04 3.25 10.34
CA LYS A 424 11.14 3.68 11.20
C LYS A 424 10.85 5.08 11.74
N LYS A 425 10.98 5.26 13.07
CA LYS A 425 11.36 6.57 13.62
C LYS A 425 12.83 6.78 13.28
N GLU A 426 13.12 7.60 12.27
CA GLU A 426 14.41 8.30 12.20
C GLU A 426 14.30 9.49 13.17
N GLU A 427 15.14 9.46 14.21
CA GLU A 427 15.37 10.57 15.11
C GLU A 427 16.33 11.53 14.40
N ASP A 428 15.79 12.46 13.61
CA ASP A 428 16.55 13.63 13.19
C ASP A 428 16.42 14.71 14.27
N GLU A 429 17.56 15.01 14.91
CA GLU A 429 17.76 16.16 15.78
C GLU A 429 17.53 17.46 14.99
N PHE A 430 16.31 17.99 15.04
CA PHE A 430 16.05 19.34 14.55
C PHE A 430 16.58 20.35 15.56
N LYS A 431 17.79 20.88 15.29
CA LYS A 431 18.29 22.10 15.91
C LYS A 431 17.37 23.26 15.54
N VAL A 432 16.86 23.92 16.57
CA VAL A 432 16.03 25.11 16.47
C VAL A 432 16.87 26.29 15.99
N GLU A 433 16.73 26.65 14.72
CA GLU A 433 16.90 28.05 14.29
C GLU A 433 15.53 28.71 14.18
N LYS A 434 15.41 29.86 14.83
CA LYS A 434 14.21 30.71 14.82
C LYS A 434 14.11 31.42 13.48
N SER A 435 12.97 31.32 12.82
CA SER A 435 12.46 32.40 11.96
C SER A 435 10.95 32.35 11.89
N ASP A 436 10.35 33.51 12.12
CA ASP A 436 8.92 33.81 12.08
C ASP A 436 8.33 33.61 10.68
N SER A 437 7.26 32.81 10.58
CA SER A 437 6.13 33.08 9.69
C SER A 437 4.95 32.18 10.05
N PHE A 438 3.87 32.81 10.47
CA PHE A 438 2.53 32.24 10.54
C PHE A 438 2.09 31.77 9.14
N ASP A 439 1.70 30.51 9.02
CA ASP A 439 0.57 30.01 8.22
C ASP A 439 0.76 28.50 7.98
N ASP A 440 0.36 27.68 8.95
CA ASP A 440 -0.28 26.37 8.72
C ASP A 440 -0.71 25.79 10.08
N VAL A 441 -1.93 26.13 10.49
CA VAL A 441 -2.57 25.57 11.70
C VAL A 441 -3.27 24.29 11.31
N ASN A 442 -2.55 23.17 11.36
CA ASN A 442 -3.18 21.86 11.37
C ASN A 442 -3.70 21.58 12.80
N PRO A 443 -5.02 21.44 13.03
CA PRO A 443 -5.60 21.22 14.37
C PRO A 443 -5.12 19.94 15.07
N PHE A 444 -4.51 19.00 14.33
CA PHE A 444 -3.94 17.77 14.89
C PHE A 444 -2.59 18.00 15.59
N SER A 445 -1.73 18.87 15.08
CA SER A 445 -0.39 19.09 15.65
C SER A 445 -0.41 19.74 17.04
N ALA A 446 -1.44 20.54 17.33
CA ALA A 446 -1.63 21.17 18.63
C ALA A 446 -1.94 20.17 19.75
N LEU A 447 -2.65 19.07 19.45
CA LEU A 447 -3.06 18.06 20.44
C LEU A 447 -1.93 17.09 20.83
N PHE A 448 -0.92 16.89 19.97
CA PHE A 448 0.22 16.02 20.25
C PHE A 448 1.38 16.70 21.01
N SER A 449 1.23 17.97 21.39
CA SER A 449 2.23 18.73 22.16
C SER A 449 2.26 18.38 23.66
N PHE A 450 1.36 17.53 24.16
CA PHE A 450 1.34 17.09 25.56
C PHE A 450 2.38 15.99 25.83
N LYS A 451 3.57 16.45 26.23
CA LYS A 451 4.66 15.68 26.85
C LYS A 451 4.14 14.85 28.05
N GLY A 452 4.28 13.52 27.99
CA GLY A 452 4.30 12.72 29.23
C GLY A 452 3.81 11.27 29.20
N PHE A 453 4.21 10.41 28.25
CA PHE A 453 4.04 8.96 28.42
C PHE A 453 5.27 8.19 27.91
N LYS A 454 6.14 7.79 28.85
CA LYS A 454 7.28 6.90 28.59
C LYS A 454 6.81 5.45 28.73
N SER A 455 6.69 4.73 27.62
CA SER A 455 6.62 3.26 27.64
C SER A 455 7.98 2.67 27.26
N SER A 456 8.45 1.74 28.08
CA SER A 456 9.74 1.06 27.94
C SER A 456 9.72 0.11 26.74
N LYS A 457 10.54 0.41 25.72
CA LYS A 457 10.68 -0.40 24.51
C LYS A 457 11.67 -1.55 24.74
N LYS A 458 11.16 -2.77 24.85
CA LYS A 458 11.94 -4.01 24.76
C LYS A 458 12.25 -4.24 23.27
N ARG A 459 13.54 -4.30 22.91
CA ARG A 459 14.03 -4.54 21.54
C ARG A 459 13.65 -5.93 21.07
N SER A 460 13.00 -6.02 19.91
CA SER A 460 12.99 -7.21 19.05
C SER A 460 13.63 -6.84 17.71
N SER A 461 14.56 -7.68 17.29
CA SER A 461 15.36 -7.63 16.07
C SER A 461 14.59 -8.16 14.84
N ASP A 462 15.15 -7.88 13.66
CA ASP A 462 14.76 -8.24 12.28
C ASP A 462 13.67 -7.34 11.66
N SER A 463 13.83 -6.72 10.48
CA SER A 463 14.64 -7.04 9.29
C SER A 463 15.07 -5.79 8.51
N ASN A 464 16.32 -5.76 8.01
CA ASN A 464 16.80 -4.77 7.03
C ASN A 464 16.12 -5.02 5.67
N GLU A 465 15.19 -4.15 5.25
CA GLU A 465 14.67 -4.16 3.88
C GLU A 465 15.66 -3.46 2.93
N LEU A 466 16.14 -4.20 1.92
CA LEU A 466 17.04 -3.72 0.85
C LEU A 466 16.26 -2.92 -0.21
N LYS A 467 16.83 -1.81 -0.71
CA LYS A 467 16.24 -0.94 -1.74
C LYS A 467 16.91 -1.12 -3.12
N ALA A 468 16.18 -0.83 -4.20
CA ALA A 468 16.70 -0.83 -5.56
C ALA A 468 17.87 0.17 -5.72
N GLY A 469 19.02 -0.30 -6.21
CA GLY A 469 20.24 0.51 -6.36
C GLY A 469 21.21 0.48 -5.17
N GLU A 470 20.81 -0.10 -4.03
CA GLU A 470 21.67 -0.32 -2.85
C GLU A 470 22.19 -1.77 -2.74
N ILE A 471 21.99 -2.58 -3.79
CA ILE A 471 22.41 -3.98 -3.82
C ILE A 471 23.95 -4.03 -3.81
N PRO A 472 24.58 -4.76 -2.88
CA PRO A 472 26.03 -4.94 -2.86
C PRO A 472 26.51 -5.53 -4.19
N LYS A 473 27.60 -4.97 -4.73
CA LYS A 473 28.29 -5.51 -5.91
C LYS A 473 28.67 -6.97 -5.66
N ASP A 474 28.68 -7.76 -6.73
CA ASP A 474 29.10 -9.16 -6.65
C ASP A 474 30.58 -9.24 -6.27
N ASP A 475 30.91 -10.18 -5.37
CA ASP A 475 32.28 -10.53 -5.03
C ASP A 475 32.98 -11.30 -6.18
N ASP A 476 34.30 -11.46 -6.13
CA ASP A 476 35.07 -12.13 -7.19
C ASP A 476 34.56 -13.56 -7.47
N TYR A 477 34.18 -14.30 -6.42
CA TYR A 477 33.59 -15.63 -6.55
C TYR A 477 32.17 -15.59 -7.16
N GLU A 478 31.38 -14.60 -6.77
CA GLU A 478 30.01 -14.42 -7.24
C GLU A 478 29.96 -13.98 -8.71
N SER A 479 30.95 -13.20 -9.17
CA SER A 479 31.12 -12.79 -10.56
C SER A 479 31.30 -13.99 -11.50
N VAL A 480 32.08 -15.00 -11.08
CA VAL A 480 32.27 -16.25 -11.83
C VAL A 480 30.96 -17.03 -11.93
N ILE A 481 30.22 -17.16 -10.83
CA ILE A 481 28.92 -17.84 -10.80
C ILE A 481 27.92 -17.12 -11.71
N ARG A 482 27.91 -15.79 -11.69
CA ARG A 482 27.08 -14.99 -12.60
C ARG A 482 27.44 -15.23 -14.07
N GLY A 483 28.73 -15.33 -14.39
CA GLY A 483 29.20 -15.66 -15.74
C GLY A 483 28.71 -17.03 -16.23
N ILE A 484 28.76 -18.05 -15.37
CA ILE A 484 28.22 -19.39 -15.67
C ILE A 484 26.70 -19.35 -15.82
N ALA A 485 26.00 -18.65 -14.91
CA ALA A 485 24.56 -18.48 -14.96
C ALA A 485 24.11 -17.76 -16.25
N LYS A 486 24.93 -16.83 -16.76
CA LYS A 486 24.71 -16.12 -18.02
C LYS A 486 24.84 -17.06 -19.21
N GLY A 487 25.89 -17.87 -19.26
CA GLY A 487 26.05 -18.90 -20.29
C GLY A 487 24.87 -19.87 -20.33
N LYS A 488 24.45 -20.37 -19.16
CA LYS A 488 23.26 -21.25 -19.04
C LYS A 488 21.96 -20.54 -19.49
N ALA A 489 21.77 -19.27 -19.12
CA ALA A 489 20.59 -18.52 -19.53
C ALA A 489 20.55 -18.27 -21.05
N ASP A 490 21.70 -17.97 -21.66
CA ASP A 490 21.83 -17.76 -23.10
C ASP A 490 21.59 -19.06 -23.89
N GLU A 491 22.11 -20.20 -23.40
CA GLU A 491 21.89 -21.52 -23.98
C GLU A 491 20.43 -21.96 -23.90
N LEU A 492 19.78 -21.77 -22.74
CA LEU A 492 18.36 -22.05 -22.56
C LEU A 492 17.48 -21.18 -23.47
N CYS A 493 17.83 -19.89 -23.60
CA CYS A 493 17.15 -18.95 -24.49
C CYS A 493 17.24 -19.39 -25.96
N TYR A 494 18.45 -19.79 -26.40
CA TYR A 494 18.65 -20.31 -27.75
C TYR A 494 17.93 -21.63 -27.97
N THR A 495 18.01 -22.58 -27.04
CA THR A 495 17.34 -23.88 -27.11
C THR A 495 15.83 -23.70 -27.27
N LEU A 496 15.25 -22.76 -26.51
CA LEU A 496 13.83 -22.42 -26.60
C LEU A 496 13.45 -21.91 -27.99
N PHE A 497 14.24 -20.98 -28.53
CA PHE A 497 14.06 -20.41 -29.86
C PHE A 497 14.23 -21.48 -30.97
N ASP A 498 15.29 -22.27 -30.91
CA ASP A 498 15.69 -23.21 -31.95
C ASP A 498 14.76 -24.42 -32.02
N VAL A 499 14.41 -25.02 -30.87
CA VAL A 499 13.49 -26.15 -30.81
C VAL A 499 12.10 -25.72 -31.28
N TYR A 500 11.67 -24.50 -30.96
CA TYR A 500 10.41 -23.96 -31.50
C TYR A 500 10.46 -23.91 -33.03
N LYS A 501 11.54 -23.38 -33.61
CA LYS A 501 11.71 -23.31 -35.08
C LYS A 501 11.70 -24.69 -35.71
N LYS A 502 12.48 -25.65 -35.17
CA LYS A 502 12.55 -27.03 -35.67
C LYS A 502 11.19 -27.73 -35.61
N ALA A 503 10.48 -27.61 -34.49
CA ALA A 503 9.16 -28.21 -34.30
C ALA A 503 8.10 -27.66 -35.29
N HIS A 504 8.27 -26.43 -35.76
CA HIS A 504 7.37 -25.76 -36.70
C HIS A 504 7.92 -25.70 -38.13
N GLY A 505 8.96 -26.47 -38.45
CA GLY A 505 9.54 -26.56 -39.80
C GLY A 505 10.21 -25.27 -40.30
N MET A 506 10.61 -24.37 -39.39
CA MET A 506 11.31 -23.13 -39.71
C MET A 506 12.82 -23.36 -39.83
N PRO A 507 13.56 -22.56 -40.62
CA PRO A 507 15.01 -22.67 -40.74
C PRO A 507 15.70 -22.49 -39.38
N SER A 508 16.45 -23.48 -38.91
CA SER A 508 17.23 -23.42 -37.66
C SER A 508 18.72 -23.19 -37.91
N HIS A 509 19.46 -22.75 -36.89
CA HIS A 509 20.92 -22.72 -36.91
C HIS A 509 21.48 -23.93 -36.14
N GLU A 510 22.74 -24.28 -36.36
CA GLU A 510 23.37 -25.43 -35.70
C GLU A 510 23.91 -25.10 -34.30
N ASP A 511 24.26 -23.84 -34.03
CA ASP A 511 24.89 -23.41 -32.77
C ASP A 511 24.38 -22.00 -32.33
N PRO A 512 24.24 -21.72 -31.02
CA PRO A 512 24.09 -20.36 -30.46
C PRO A 512 25.18 -19.33 -30.83
N TYR A 513 26.33 -19.74 -31.38
CA TYR A 513 27.47 -18.87 -31.74
C TYR A 513 27.76 -18.76 -33.24
N GLY A 514 26.92 -19.38 -34.08
CA GLY A 514 27.08 -19.45 -35.55
C GLY A 514 26.64 -18.21 -36.31
#